data_AF-A0A0K8QHY5-F1
#
_entry.id   AF-A0A0K8QHY5-F1
#
_cell.length_a   1.000
_cell.length_b   1.000
_cell.length_c   1.000
_cell.angle_alpha   90.00
_cell.angle_beta   90.00
_cell.angle_gamma   90.00
#
_symmetry.space_group_name_H-M   'P 1'
#
loop_
_entity.id
_entity.type
_entity.pdbx_description
1 polymer ?
#
loop_
_entity_poly.entity_id
_entity_poly.type
_entity_poly.pdbx_seq_one_letter_code
_entity_poly.pdbx_strand_id
1 'polypeptide(L)'
;MSIAAEIMPLTDLAVGDKVVLKRNLDHPAHMKQLACDARNGSGTMFVRDPDVEEQLCTTTIIERRYIPAIPGVGLWGSREEKTLVRLSNGFWYDCATGLQDGSGATLIAVC
;
A
#
# COMPACT_ATOMS: atom_id res chain seq x y z
N MET A 1 3.11 12.72 32.53
CA MET A 1 3.10 11.27 32.26
C MET A 1 2.93 11.11 30.76
N SER A 2 4.01 10.83 30.04
CA SER A 2 3.95 10.67 28.58
C SER A 2 3.54 9.24 28.31
N ILE A 3 2.27 9.03 27.95
CA ILE A 3 1.82 7.74 27.43
C ILE A 3 2.57 7.59 26.11
N ALA A 4 3.51 6.65 26.05
CA ALA A 4 4.02 6.19 24.77
C ALA A 4 2.78 5.74 23.99
N ALA A 5 2.41 6.49 22.95
CA ALA A 5 1.35 6.06 22.06
C ALA A 5 1.76 4.66 21.58
N GLU A 6 1.04 3.63 22.03
CA GLU A 6 1.18 2.31 21.44
C GLU A 6 1.00 2.50 19.94
N ILE A 7 2.05 2.21 19.17
CA ILE A 7 1.98 2.27 17.72
C ILE A 7 1.02 1.14 17.34
N MET A 8 -0.23 1.52 17.13
CA MET A 8 -1.28 0.61 16.73
C MET A 8 -0.86 -0.08 15.42
N PRO A 9 -0.80 -1.42 15.39
CA PRO A 9 -0.46 -2.11 14.15
C PRO A 9 -1.60 -1.94 13.15
N LEU A 10 -1.26 -1.92 11.86
CA LEU A 10 -2.25 -1.76 10.78
C LEU A 10 -3.34 -2.86 10.81
N THR A 11 -3.02 -4.04 11.36
CA THR A 11 -3.95 -5.15 11.56
C THR A 11 -5.11 -4.81 12.51
N ASP A 12 -4.95 -3.82 13.37
CA ASP A 12 -5.97 -3.48 14.37
C ASP A 12 -6.92 -2.39 13.87
N LEU A 13 -6.65 -1.78 12.70
CA LEU A 13 -7.41 -0.66 12.13
C LEU A 13 -8.91 -0.95 11.98
N ALA A 14 -9.75 -0.16 12.63
CA ALA A 14 -11.20 -0.26 12.60
C ALA A 14 -11.84 0.83 11.72
N VAL A 15 -13.12 0.63 11.41
CA VAL A 15 -13.93 1.67 10.76
C VAL A 15 -14.02 2.88 11.69
N GLY A 16 -13.76 4.07 11.14
CA GLY A 16 -13.69 5.32 11.90
C GLY A 16 -12.27 5.77 12.26
N ASP A 17 -11.27 4.90 12.15
CA ASP A 17 -9.89 5.28 12.44
C ASP A 17 -9.32 6.18 11.34
N LYS A 18 -8.44 7.09 11.77
CA LYS A 18 -7.71 7.98 10.87
C LYS A 18 -6.38 7.36 10.46
N VAL A 19 -6.08 7.45 9.18
CA VAL A 19 -4.84 6.99 8.58
C VAL A 19 -4.25 8.07 7.70
N VAL A 20 -2.92 8.08 7.57
CA VAL A 20 -2.20 8.88 6.60
C VAL A 20 -2.09 8.07 5.31
N LEU A 21 -2.62 8.63 4.22
CA LEU A 21 -2.45 8.09 2.88
C LEU A 21 -1.17 8.65 2.25
N LYS A 22 -0.33 7.76 1.74
CA LYS A 22 0.98 8.06 1.15
C LYS A 22 1.12 7.43 -0.23
N ARG A 23 2.00 7.99 -1.05
CA ARG A 23 2.51 7.36 -2.28
C ARG A 23 3.54 6.30 -1.91
N ASN A 24 3.54 5.19 -2.63
CA ASN A 24 4.64 4.25 -2.61
C ASN A 24 5.74 4.78 -3.55
N LEU A 25 6.80 5.38 -3.00
CA LEU A 25 7.88 5.98 -3.79
C LEU A 25 8.71 4.95 -4.58
N ASP A 26 8.54 3.65 -4.27
CA ASP A 26 9.17 2.55 -5.00
C ASP A 26 8.23 1.93 -6.07
N HIS A 27 7.05 2.51 -6.27
CA HIS A 27 6.14 2.10 -7.34
C HIS A 27 6.52 2.79 -8.67
N PRO A 28 6.57 2.07 -9.82
CA PRO A 28 7.00 2.64 -11.10
C PRO A 28 6.26 3.91 -11.55
N ALA A 29 4.99 4.08 -11.16
CA ALA A 29 4.21 5.29 -11.44
C ALA A 29 4.70 6.56 -10.71
N HIS A 30 5.59 6.40 -9.73
CA HIS A 30 6.14 7.47 -8.89
C HIS A 30 7.67 7.55 -8.98
N MET A 31 8.27 6.74 -9.87
CA MET A 31 9.70 6.72 -10.11
C MET A 31 10.03 7.44 -11.41
N LYS A 32 11.22 8.01 -11.46
CA LYS A 32 11.78 8.63 -12.67
C LYS A 32 12.48 7.58 -13.51
N GLN A 33 12.10 7.48 -14.79
CA GLN A 33 12.77 6.63 -15.76
C GLN A 33 13.99 7.36 -16.34
N LEU A 34 15.16 6.72 -16.25
CA LEU A 34 16.42 7.21 -16.77
C LEU A 34 16.95 6.27 -17.85
N ALA A 35 17.68 6.83 -18.81
CA ALA A 35 18.30 6.05 -19.88
C ALA A 35 19.44 5.15 -19.36
N CYS A 36 19.45 3.93 -19.89
CA CYS A 36 20.59 3.04 -20.09
C CYS A 36 21.96 3.66 -20.41
N ASP A 37 23.06 3.29 -19.74
CA ASP A 37 24.31 3.16 -20.51
C ASP A 37 24.16 1.92 -21.40
N ALA A 38 24.28 2.11 -22.72
CA ALA A 38 24.17 1.04 -23.72
C ALA A 38 25.18 -0.10 -23.50
N ARG A 39 26.30 0.15 -22.79
CA ARG A 39 27.30 -0.87 -22.45
C ARG A 39 26.87 -1.84 -21.35
N ASN A 40 25.86 -1.48 -20.55
CA ASN A 40 25.38 -2.29 -19.42
C ASN A 40 24.21 -3.21 -19.78
N GLY A 41 23.78 -3.23 -21.05
CA GLY A 41 22.79 -4.20 -21.55
C GLY A 41 21.33 -4.00 -21.10
N SER A 42 21.03 -3.00 -20.26
CA SER A 42 19.66 -2.60 -19.94
C SER A 42 19.25 -1.39 -20.77
N GLY A 43 17.97 -1.28 -21.15
CA GLY A 43 17.44 -0.12 -21.89
C GLY A 43 17.07 1.06 -20.99
N THR A 44 16.62 0.81 -19.76
CA THR A 44 16.12 1.84 -18.84
C THR A 44 16.30 1.46 -17.37
N MET A 45 16.41 2.47 -16.51
CA MET A 45 16.52 2.35 -15.06
C MET A 45 15.44 3.19 -14.39
N PHE A 46 14.84 2.69 -13.30
CA PHE A 46 13.90 3.43 -12.48
C PHE A 46 14.59 3.87 -11.19
N VAL A 47 14.54 5.16 -10.90
CA VAL A 47 15.07 5.74 -9.66
C VAL A 47 13.98 6.53 -8.94
N ARG A 48 14.09 6.68 -7.63
CA ARG A 48 13.15 7.54 -6.88
C ARG A 48 13.20 8.95 -7.43
N ASP A 49 12.02 9.52 -7.66
CA ASP A 49 11.89 10.91 -8.08
C ASP A 49 11.85 11.81 -6.84
N PRO A 50 12.84 12.71 -6.63
CA PRO A 50 12.86 13.60 -5.47
C PRO A 50 11.74 14.64 -5.50
N ASP A 51 11.11 14.87 -6.66
CA ASP A 51 10.05 15.87 -6.83
C ASP A 51 8.66 15.30 -6.49
N VAL A 52 8.55 14.01 -6.19
CA VAL A 52 7.28 13.36 -5.84
C VAL A 52 7.05 13.43 -4.32
N GLU A 53 6.00 14.14 -3.92
CA GLU A 53 5.58 14.21 -2.52
C GLU A 53 5.07 12.85 -2.00
N GLU A 54 5.60 12.41 -0.85
CA GLU A 54 5.21 11.13 -0.24
C GLU A 54 3.79 11.18 0.35
N GLN A 55 3.45 12.21 1.11
CA GLN A 55 2.18 12.29 1.82
C GLN A 55 1.10 12.93 0.94
N LEU A 56 -0.04 12.24 0.83
CA LEU A 56 -1.20 12.74 0.07
C LEU A 56 -2.16 13.48 0.98
N CYS A 57 -2.68 12.81 2.01
CA CYS A 57 -3.65 13.36 2.94
C CYS A 57 -3.82 12.48 4.17
N THR A 58 -4.50 13.00 5.19
CA THR A 58 -5.09 12.20 6.27
C THR A 58 -6.56 11.94 5.95
N THR A 59 -6.98 10.69 6.08
CA THR A 59 -8.36 10.27 5.79
C THR A 59 -8.83 9.23 6.80
N THR A 60 -10.10 8.83 6.69
CA THR A 60 -10.76 7.91 7.61
C THR A 60 -11.14 6.61 6.92
N ILE A 61 -11.05 5.50 7.65
CA ILE A 61 -11.51 4.19 7.19
C ILE A 61 -13.03 4.14 7.22
N ILE A 62 -13.62 3.76 6.09
CA ILE A 62 -15.09 3.69 5.92
C ILE A 62 -15.61 2.25 5.90
N GLU A 63 -14.76 1.27 5.61
CA GLU A 63 -15.14 -0.14 5.55
C GLU A 63 -13.95 -1.02 5.94
N ARG A 64 -14.21 -2.14 6.60
CA ARG A 64 -13.23 -3.19 6.88
C ARG A 64 -13.80 -4.53 6.44
N ARG A 65 -12.99 -5.33 5.76
CA ARG A 65 -13.41 -6.62 5.19
C ARG A 65 -12.36 -7.68 5.43
N TYR A 66 -12.80 -8.84 5.86
CA TYR A 66 -11.99 -10.05 5.86
C TYR A 66 -12.27 -10.85 4.58
N ILE A 67 -11.20 -11.22 3.88
CA ILE A 67 -11.23 -12.06 2.68
C ILE A 67 -10.59 -13.39 3.06
N PRO A 68 -11.37 -14.50 3.12
CA PRO A 68 -10.81 -15.79 3.45
C PRO A 68 -9.91 -16.32 2.34
N ALA A 69 -8.95 -17.15 2.72
CA ALA A 69 -8.15 -17.92 1.78
C ALA A 69 -9.06 -18.86 0.97
N ILE A 70 -8.73 -19.03 -0.31
CA ILE A 70 -9.31 -20.06 -1.19
C ILE A 70 -8.18 -21.04 -1.50
N PRO A 71 -8.25 -22.30 -1.01
CA PRO A 71 -7.27 -23.30 -1.37
C PRO A 71 -7.38 -23.64 -2.86
N GLY A 72 -6.23 -23.76 -3.53
CA GLY A 72 -6.19 -24.24 -4.91
C GLY A 72 -6.60 -25.72 -4.95
N VAL A 73 -7.47 -26.08 -5.90
CA VAL A 73 -7.86 -27.48 -6.13
C VAL A 73 -7.51 -27.85 -7.56
N GLY A 74 -6.58 -28.79 -7.75
CA GLY A 74 -6.11 -29.16 -9.09
C GLY A 74 -5.42 -28.01 -9.81
N LEU A 75 -5.93 -27.63 -10.99
CA LEU A 75 -5.42 -26.50 -11.79
C LEU A 75 -6.06 -25.14 -11.45
N TRP A 76 -7.00 -25.12 -10.50
CA TRP A 76 -7.63 -23.88 -10.07
C TRP A 76 -6.69 -23.07 -9.16
N GLY A 77 -6.55 -21.78 -9.45
CA GLY A 77 -5.71 -20.88 -8.67
C GLY A 77 -6.14 -20.79 -7.20
N SER A 78 -5.16 -20.57 -6.33
CA SER A 78 -5.39 -20.25 -4.92
C SER A 78 -5.48 -18.73 -4.71
N ARG A 79 -6.02 -18.34 -3.56
CA ARG A 79 -5.97 -16.97 -3.06
C ARG A 79 -5.65 -17.00 -1.56
N GLU A 80 -4.66 -16.24 -1.14
CA GLU A 80 -4.34 -16.09 0.29
C GLU A 80 -5.42 -15.30 1.03
N GLU A 81 -5.47 -15.47 2.36
CA GLU A 81 -6.33 -14.64 3.20
C GLU A 81 -5.82 -13.20 3.24
N LYS A 82 -6.75 -12.24 3.33
CA LYS A 82 -6.43 -10.82 3.43
C LYS A 82 -7.41 -10.12 4.36
N THR A 83 -6.91 -9.16 5.13
CA THR A 83 -7.76 -8.18 5.81
C THR A 83 -7.59 -6.84 5.12
N LEU A 84 -8.68 -6.32 4.56
CA LEU A 84 -8.66 -5.06 3.82
C LEU A 84 -9.44 -3.98 4.53
N VAL A 85 -8.99 -2.74 4.38
CA VAL A 85 -9.72 -1.53 4.77
C VAL A 85 -9.94 -0.65 3.55
N ARG A 86 -11.08 0.05 3.52
CA ARG A 86 -11.43 0.96 2.44
C ARG A 86 -11.40 2.40 2.94
N LEU A 87 -10.86 3.29 2.13
CA LEU A 87 -10.87 4.73 2.38
C LEU A 87 -11.97 5.41 1.56
N SER A 88 -12.25 6.68 1.89
CA SER A 88 -13.23 7.51 1.18
C SER A 88 -12.91 7.73 -0.31
N ASN A 89 -11.65 7.56 -0.72
CA ASN A 89 -11.23 7.59 -2.12
C ASN A 89 -11.72 6.37 -2.93
N GLY A 90 -12.37 5.41 -2.27
CA GLY A 90 -12.97 4.22 -2.89
C GLY A 90 -12.02 3.03 -3.01
N PHE A 91 -10.72 3.20 -2.73
CA PHE A 91 -9.72 2.14 -2.83
C PHE A 91 -9.59 1.31 -1.56
N TRP A 92 -9.16 0.05 -1.76
CA TRP A 92 -8.89 -0.93 -0.71
C TRP A 92 -7.40 -1.02 -0.41
N TYR A 93 -7.07 -1.24 0.86
CA TYR A 93 -5.70 -1.34 1.35
C TYR A 93 -5.57 -2.56 2.24
N ASP A 94 -4.48 -3.30 2.07
CA ASP A 94 -4.19 -4.50 2.85
C ASP A 94 -3.63 -4.11 4.23
N CYS A 95 -4.23 -4.62 5.30
CA CYS A 95 -3.80 -4.32 6.67
C CYS A 95 -2.47 -5.00 7.04
N ALA A 96 -2.03 -6.02 6.30
CA ALA A 96 -0.75 -6.67 6.55
C ALA A 96 0.42 -5.85 6.00
N THR A 97 0.25 -5.18 4.86
CA THR A 97 1.32 -4.45 4.17
C THR A 97 1.12 -2.94 4.14
N GLY A 98 -0.09 -2.46 4.40
CA GLY A 98 -0.53 -1.09 4.18
C GLY A 98 -0.72 -0.73 2.71
N LEU A 99 -0.38 -1.59 1.76
CA LEU A 99 -0.40 -1.28 0.33
C LEU A 99 -1.82 -1.30 -0.23
N GLN A 100 -2.06 -0.47 -1.24
CA GLN A 100 -3.28 -0.49 -2.03
C GLN A 100 -3.44 -1.86 -2.71
N ASP A 101 -4.57 -2.52 -2.48
CA ASP A 101 -4.85 -3.83 -3.05
C ASP A 101 -4.92 -3.75 -4.59
N GLY A 102 -4.21 -4.65 -5.27
CA GLY A 102 -4.13 -4.74 -6.72
C GLY A 102 -3.11 -3.82 -7.40
N SER A 103 -2.83 -2.62 -6.88
CA SER A 103 -1.86 -1.69 -7.52
C SER A 103 -0.56 -1.52 -6.73
N GLY A 104 -0.61 -1.46 -5.40
CA GLY A 104 0.54 -1.09 -4.56
C GLY A 104 1.09 0.32 -4.80
N ALA A 105 0.38 1.18 -5.54
CA ALA A 105 0.84 2.54 -5.88
C ALA A 105 0.75 3.51 -4.70
N THR A 106 -0.19 3.27 -3.79
CA THR A 106 -0.34 4.03 -2.55
C THR A 106 -0.32 3.10 -1.35
N LEU A 107 -0.06 3.67 -0.17
CA LEU A 107 -0.01 2.94 1.09
C LEU A 107 -0.61 3.76 2.23
N ILE A 108 -1.12 3.09 3.25
CA ILE A 108 -1.62 3.70 4.48
C ILE A 108 -0.62 3.52 5.63
N ALA A 109 -0.55 4.52 6.49
CA ALA A 109 0.15 4.47 7.77
C ALA A 109 -0.77 4.96 8.89
N VAL A 110 -0.56 4.46 10.11
CA VAL A 110 -1.20 5.03 11.31
C VAL A 110 -0.76 6.49 11.51
N CYS A 111 -1.69 7.32 11.99
CA CYS A 111 -1.44 8.73 12.29
C CYS A 111 -0.58 8.91 13.55
#